data_AF-A0A932HI30-F1
#
_entry.id   AF-A0A932HI30-F1
#
_cell.length_a   1.000
_cell.length_b   1.000
_cell.length_c   1.000
_cell.angle_alpha   90.00
_cell.angle_beta   90.00
_cell.angle_gamma   90.00
#
_symmetry.space_group_name_H-M   'P 1'
#
loop_
_entity.id
_entity.type
_entity.pdbx_description
1 polymer ?
#
loop_
_entity_poly.entity_id
_entity_poly.type
_entity_poly.pdbx_seq_one_letter_code
_entity_poly.pdbx_strand_id
1 'polypeptide(L)'
;MIKFHKIWIGQCEGARGIKGEFGTEKALGYLIGEKLVNFVRAAEQHPEFARELPNFIAEIKRIFEPWEIREYLKNIRCVGAFGHVCTDEEVEVFRAAGAIDEDPVRGAEGVLIVERIKELLLV
;
A
#
# COMPACT_ATOMS: atom_id res chain seq x y z
N MET A 1 5.18 17.15 -19.17
CA MET A 1 4.81 17.41 -17.77
C MET A 1 4.19 16.14 -17.20
N ILE A 2 4.76 15.57 -16.15
CA ILE A 2 4.26 14.32 -15.53
C ILE A 2 2.97 14.64 -14.76
N LYS A 3 1.88 13.90 -15.03
CA LYS A 3 0.65 14.00 -14.25
C LYS A 3 0.76 13.12 -13.02
N PHE A 4 1.06 13.69 -11.86
CA PHE A 4 1.29 12.91 -10.63
C PHE A 4 0.11 12.03 -10.22
N HIS A 5 -1.14 12.46 -10.46
CA HIS A 5 -2.33 11.63 -10.20
C HIS A 5 -2.44 10.38 -11.10
N LYS A 6 -1.61 10.26 -12.15
CA LYS A 6 -1.50 9.07 -13.01
C LYS A 6 -0.32 8.16 -12.65
N ILE A 7 0.43 8.47 -11.59
CA ILE A 7 1.62 7.70 -11.17
C ILE A 7 1.30 6.23 -10.89
N TRP A 8 0.05 5.94 -10.50
CA TRP A 8 -0.42 4.59 -10.21
C TRP A 8 -0.24 3.62 -11.39
N ILE A 9 -0.28 4.09 -12.63
CA ILE A 9 -0.08 3.24 -13.82
C ILE A 9 1.33 2.63 -13.80
N GLY A 10 2.35 3.47 -13.60
CA GLY A 10 3.74 3.00 -13.51
C GLY A 10 3.99 2.15 -12.27
N GLN A 11 3.28 2.43 -11.17
CA GLN A 11 3.35 1.61 -9.95
C GLN A 11 2.74 0.22 -10.17
N CYS A 12 1.63 0.11 -10.90
CA CYS A 12 1.05 -1.16 -11.31
C CYS A 12 2.00 -1.98 -12.18
N GLU A 13 2.67 -1.35 -13.15
CA GLU A 13 3.70 -2.02 -13.96
C GLU A 13 4.88 -2.48 -13.10
N GLY A 14 5.35 -1.63 -12.18
CA GLY A 14 6.39 -2.01 -11.21
C GLY A 14 5.97 -3.21 -10.35
N ALA A 15 4.72 -3.25 -9.88
CA ALA A 15 4.21 -4.36 -9.10
C ALA A 15 4.12 -5.67 -9.90
N ARG A 16 3.80 -5.62 -11.20
CA ARG A 16 3.86 -6.80 -12.08
C ARG A 16 5.28 -7.34 -12.20
N GLY A 17 6.27 -6.45 -12.39
CA GLY A 17 7.69 -6.81 -12.38
C GLY A 17 8.11 -7.46 -11.06
N ILE A 18 7.78 -6.81 -9.93
CA ILE A 18 8.08 -7.35 -8.60
C ILE A 18 7.41 -8.70 -8.36
N LYS A 19 6.16 -8.89 -8.80
CA LYS A 19 5.44 -10.17 -8.68
C LYS A 19 6.18 -11.28 -9.44
N GLY A 20 6.70 -10.97 -10.63
CA GLY A 20 7.46 -11.91 -11.44
C GLY A 20 8.84 -12.25 -10.89
N GLU A 21 9.54 -11.27 -10.31
CA GLU A 21 10.95 -11.43 -9.86
C GLU A 21 11.09 -11.83 -8.39
N PHE A 22 10.22 -11.31 -7.52
CA PHE A 22 10.33 -11.42 -6.06
C PHE A 22 9.09 -12.04 -5.39
N GLY A 23 8.06 -12.38 -6.18
CA GLY A 23 6.86 -13.07 -5.73
C GLY A 23 5.71 -12.16 -5.28
N THR A 24 4.54 -12.78 -5.07
CA THR A 24 3.28 -12.07 -4.78
C THR A 24 3.35 -11.23 -3.51
N GLU A 25 3.91 -11.74 -2.42
CA GLU A 25 3.93 -11.03 -1.13
C GLU A 25 4.65 -9.68 -1.20
N LYS A 26 5.83 -9.65 -1.84
CA LYS A 26 6.59 -8.40 -2.05
C LYS A 26 5.85 -7.42 -2.94
N ALA A 27 5.16 -7.91 -3.97
CA ALA A 27 4.35 -7.07 -4.85
C ALA A 27 3.12 -6.48 -4.12
N LEU A 28 2.46 -7.25 -3.25
CA LEU A 28 1.35 -6.79 -2.41
C LEU A 28 1.82 -5.73 -1.41
N GLY A 29 2.95 -5.98 -0.74
CA GLY A 29 3.57 -5.03 0.18
C GLY A 29 3.90 -3.70 -0.49
N TYR A 30 4.50 -3.76 -1.68
CA TYR A 30 4.78 -2.57 -2.49
C TYR A 30 3.49 -1.84 -2.91
N LEU A 31 2.59 -2.53 -3.61
CA LEU A 31 1.47 -1.85 -4.27
C LEU A 31 0.36 -1.45 -3.31
N ILE A 32 -0.02 -2.33 -2.38
CA ILE A 32 -1.10 -2.09 -1.41
C ILE A 32 -0.54 -1.45 -0.15
N GLY A 33 0.48 -2.06 0.45
CA GLY A 33 1.05 -1.63 1.74
C GLY A 33 1.70 -0.26 1.71
N GLU A 34 2.23 0.17 0.55
CA GLU A 34 2.86 1.48 0.41
C GLU A 34 2.14 2.39 -0.60
N LYS A 35 2.05 1.99 -1.87
CA LYS A 35 1.61 2.91 -2.93
C LYS A 35 0.14 3.28 -2.80
N LEU A 36 -0.75 2.31 -2.60
CA LEU A 36 -2.18 2.57 -2.41
C LEU A 36 -2.43 3.40 -1.15
N VAL A 37 -1.77 3.08 -0.03
CA VAL A 37 -1.86 3.87 1.21
C VAL A 37 -1.54 5.35 0.97
N ASN A 38 -0.42 5.63 0.30
CA ASN A 38 -0.04 7.00 -0.03
C ASN A 38 -1.03 7.65 -1.01
N PHE A 39 -1.58 6.88 -1.94
CA PHE A 39 -2.55 7.38 -2.93
C PHE A 39 -3.90 7.73 -2.30
N VAL A 40 -4.40 6.91 -1.36
CA VAL A 40 -5.64 7.21 -0.62
C VAL A 40 -5.47 8.47 0.22
N ARG A 41 -4.33 8.62 0.92
CA ARG A 41 -4.02 9.86 1.67
C ARG A 41 -4.01 11.09 0.76
N ALA A 42 -3.39 10.99 -0.43
CA ALA A 42 -3.39 12.09 -1.39
C ALA A 42 -4.81 12.42 -1.91
N ALA A 43 -5.66 11.40 -2.09
CA ALA A 43 -7.02 11.57 -2.57
C ALA A 43 -7.93 12.36 -1.60
N GLU A 44 -7.61 12.41 -0.31
CA GLU A 44 -8.36 13.20 0.68
C GLU A 44 -8.19 14.71 0.47
N GLN A 45 -7.04 15.13 -0.06
CA GLN A 45 -6.69 16.55 -0.21
C GLN A 45 -6.69 17.00 -1.67
N HIS A 46 -6.55 16.07 -2.62
CA HIS A 46 -6.37 16.35 -4.04
C HIS A 46 -7.43 15.64 -4.89
N PRO A 47 -8.45 16.37 -5.38
CA PRO A 47 -9.57 15.79 -6.16
C PRO A 47 -9.14 15.01 -7.40
N GLU A 48 -8.01 15.36 -8.03
CA GLU A 48 -7.47 14.64 -9.16
C GLU A 48 -7.01 13.21 -8.81
N PHE A 49 -6.54 12.98 -7.59
CA PHE A 49 -6.23 11.63 -7.09
C PHE A 49 -7.52 10.88 -6.78
N ALA A 50 -8.49 11.52 -6.13
CA ALA A 50 -9.78 10.90 -5.84
C ALA A 50 -10.50 10.39 -7.11
N ARG A 51 -10.40 11.14 -8.22
CA ARG A 51 -10.96 10.73 -9.52
C ARG A 51 -10.29 9.49 -10.11
N GLU A 52 -9.03 9.26 -9.81
CA GLU A 52 -8.24 8.15 -10.34
C GLU A 52 -8.26 6.92 -9.43
N LEU A 53 -8.62 7.09 -8.16
CA LEU A 53 -8.65 6.01 -7.18
C LEU A 53 -9.48 4.79 -7.64
N PRO A 54 -10.68 4.92 -8.23
CA PRO A 54 -11.43 3.75 -8.74
C PRO A 54 -10.68 2.98 -9.83
N ASN A 55 -9.95 3.68 -10.71
CA ASN A 55 -9.16 3.03 -11.76
C ASN A 55 -7.96 2.29 -11.17
N PHE A 56 -7.29 2.89 -10.18
CA PHE A 56 -6.18 2.25 -9.50
C PHE A 56 -6.64 0.98 -8.76
N ILE A 57 -7.76 1.05 -8.03
CA ILE A 57 -8.37 -0.11 -7.36
C ILE A 57 -8.73 -1.22 -8.36
N ALA A 58 -9.33 -0.87 -9.49
CA ALA A 58 -9.66 -1.83 -10.53
C ALA A 58 -8.41 -2.53 -11.08
N GLU A 59 -7.31 -1.79 -11.27
CA GLU A 59 -6.06 -2.37 -11.75
C GLU A 59 -5.38 -3.28 -10.71
N ILE A 60 -5.42 -2.91 -9.42
CA ILE A 60 -4.93 -3.80 -8.34
C ILE A 60 -5.69 -5.14 -8.35
N LYS A 61 -7.02 -5.09 -8.50
CA LYS A 61 -7.87 -6.29 -8.61
C LYS A 61 -7.60 -7.12 -9.88
N ARG A 62 -6.91 -6.57 -10.89
CA ARG A 62 -6.45 -7.31 -12.07
C ARG A 62 -5.07 -7.95 -11.90
N ILE A 63 -4.23 -7.40 -11.01
CA ILE A 63 -2.86 -7.90 -10.76
C ILE A 63 -2.88 -9.04 -9.76
N PHE A 64 -3.75 -8.98 -8.76
CA PHE A 64 -3.81 -9.93 -7.66
C PHE A 64 -5.16 -10.62 -7.59
N GLU A 65 -5.13 -11.88 -7.20
CA GLU A 65 -6.34 -12.64 -6.94
C GLU A 65 -7.03 -12.13 -5.67
N PRO A 66 -8.37 -12.20 -5.58
CA PRO A 66 -9.10 -11.72 -4.40
C PRO A 66 -8.65 -12.36 -3.08
N TRP A 67 -8.22 -13.63 -3.12
CA TRP A 67 -7.72 -14.34 -1.93
C TRP A 67 -6.33 -13.85 -1.51
N GLU A 68 -5.44 -13.53 -2.46
CA GLU A 68 -4.11 -12.95 -2.21
C GLU A 68 -4.26 -11.63 -1.45
N ILE A 69 -5.17 -10.77 -1.91
CA ILE A 69 -5.47 -9.47 -1.29
C ILE A 69 -6.04 -9.64 0.12
N ARG A 70 -7.01 -10.56 0.29
CA ARG A 70 -7.65 -10.80 1.59
C ARG A 70 -6.66 -11.32 2.62
N GLU A 71 -5.81 -12.27 2.24
CA GLU A 71 -4.81 -12.84 3.12
C GLU A 71 -3.78 -11.78 3.55
N TYR A 72 -3.30 -10.97 2.60
CA TYR A 72 -2.39 -9.88 2.90
C TYR A 72 -2.99 -8.84 3.86
N LEU A 73 -4.21 -8.35 3.60
CA LEU A 73 -4.87 -7.38 4.47
C LEU A 73 -5.24 -7.92 5.85
N LYS A 74 -5.31 -9.24 6.02
CA LYS A 74 -5.49 -9.88 7.34
C LYS A 74 -4.20 -9.85 8.15
N ASN A 75 -3.04 -9.93 7.48
CA ASN A 75 -1.74 -10.10 8.12
C ASN A 75 -0.89 -8.81 8.13
N ILE A 76 -1.32 -7.73 7.48
CA ILE A 76 -0.58 -6.47 7.42
C ILE A 76 -0.37 -5.89 8.83
N ARG A 77 0.90 -5.67 9.19
CA ARG A 77 1.29 -5.13 10.51
C ARG A 77 1.69 -3.66 10.46
N CYS A 78 2.25 -3.23 9.34
CA CYS A 78 2.76 -1.88 9.14
C CYS A 78 2.54 -1.46 7.67
N VAL A 79 2.25 -0.18 7.46
CA VAL A 79 2.10 0.43 6.14
C VAL A 79 3.27 1.34 5.83
N GLY A 80 3.58 1.52 4.54
CA GLY A 80 4.70 2.34 4.07
C GLY A 80 5.92 1.52 3.63
N ALA A 81 7.03 2.21 3.37
CA ALA A 81 8.22 1.61 2.76
C ALA A 81 8.82 0.46 3.60
N PHE A 82 8.84 0.62 4.93
CA PHE A 82 9.37 -0.41 5.84
C PHE A 82 8.55 -1.70 5.83
N GLY A 83 7.24 -1.63 5.57
CA GLY A 83 6.35 -2.80 5.61
C GLY A 83 6.60 -3.82 4.50
N HIS A 84 7.37 -3.50 3.47
CA HIS A 84 7.69 -4.44 2.38
C HIS A 84 9.19 -4.58 2.09
N VAL A 85 10.01 -3.61 2.50
CA VAL A 85 11.48 -3.67 2.36
C VAL A 85 12.11 -4.48 3.49
N CYS A 86 11.62 -4.32 4.72
CA CYS A 86 12.22 -4.92 5.92
C CYS A 86 11.51 -6.22 6.34
N THR A 87 12.24 -7.11 6.99
CA THR A 87 11.66 -8.20 7.78
C THR A 87 11.05 -7.66 9.07
N ASP A 88 10.19 -8.45 9.73
CA ASP A 88 9.64 -8.09 11.05
C ASP A 88 10.76 -7.77 12.06
N GLU A 89 11.84 -8.54 12.06
CA GLU A 89 13.00 -8.31 12.95
C GLU A 89 13.70 -6.98 12.65
N GLU A 90 13.91 -6.66 11.37
CA GLU A 90 14.50 -5.39 10.96
C GLU A 90 13.60 -4.20 11.33
N VAL A 91 12.28 -4.35 11.18
CA VAL A 91 11.31 -3.33 11.60
C VAL A 91 11.41 -3.07 13.10
N GLU A 92 11.53 -4.11 13.93
CA GLU A 92 11.72 -3.93 15.39
C GLU A 92 13.06 -3.25 15.72
N VAL A 93 14.13 -3.56 14.98
CA VAL A 93 15.43 -2.89 15.16
C VAL A 93 15.32 -1.39 14.83
N PHE A 94 14.69 -1.04 13.70
CA PHE A 94 14.48 0.36 13.32
C PHE A 94 13.53 1.09 14.28
N ARG A 95 12.53 0.39 14.81
CA ARG A 95 11.64 0.90 15.87
C ARG A 95 12.41 1.21 17.14
N ALA A 96 13.18 0.25 17.65
CA ALA A 96 14.02 0.43 18.83
C ALA A 96 15.05 1.55 18.67
N ALA A 97 15.52 1.79 17.44
CA ALA A 97 16.42 2.89 17.10
C ALA A 97 15.71 4.26 16.95
N GLY A 98 14.39 4.33 17.10
CA GLY A 98 13.61 5.55 16.92
C GLY A 98 13.50 6.04 15.46
N ALA A 99 13.85 5.18 14.49
CA ALA A 99 13.76 5.48 13.05
C ALA A 99 12.34 5.24 12.50
N ILE A 100 11.50 4.53 13.25
CA ILE A 100 10.07 4.40 13.00
C ILE A 100 9.34 5.26 14.03
N ASP A 101 8.47 6.14 13.55
CA ASP A 101 7.67 6.99 14.43
C ASP A 101 6.62 6.16 15.16
N GLU A 102 6.74 6.09 16.49
CA GLU A 102 5.79 5.43 17.39
C GLU A 102 4.64 6.35 17.82
N ASP A 103 4.47 7.52 17.20
CA ASP A 103 3.32 8.41 17.45
C ASP A 103 2.01 7.61 17.37
N PRO A 104 1.28 7.46 18.51
CA PRO A 104 0.03 6.71 18.55
C PRO A 104 -1.02 7.23 17.57
N VAL A 105 -0.98 8.53 17.23
CA VAL A 105 -1.87 9.15 16.25
C VAL A 105 -1.55 8.64 14.85
N ARG A 106 -0.27 8.62 14.45
CA ARG A 106 0.17 8.04 13.16
C ARG A 106 -0.11 6.54 13.09
N GLY A 107 0.03 5.84 14.20
CA GLY A 107 -0.37 4.43 14.31
C GLY A 107 -1.88 4.24 14.04
N ALA A 108 -2.73 5.06 14.67
CA ALA A 108 -4.18 5.02 14.45
C ALA A 108 -4.58 5.43 13.02
N GLU A 109 -3.92 6.44 12.44
CA GLU A 109 -4.08 6.79 11.02
C GLU A 109 -3.75 5.61 10.09
N GLY A 110 -2.71 4.83 10.43
CA GLY A 110 -2.36 3.59 9.76
C GLY A 110 -3.46 2.53 9.83
N VAL A 111 -4.14 2.39 10.96
CA VAL A 111 -5.27 1.47 11.10
C VAL A 111 -6.47 1.95 10.27
N LEU A 112 -6.84 3.23 10.38
CA LEU A 112 -7.98 3.80 9.67
C LEU A 112 -7.81 3.71 8.14
N ILE A 113 -6.60 3.98 7.63
CA ILE A 113 -6.33 3.87 6.20
C ILE A 113 -6.41 2.42 5.70
N VAL A 114 -5.98 1.45 6.52
CA VAL A 114 -6.09 0.02 6.16
C VAL A 114 -7.54 -0.43 6.14
N GLU A 115 -8.38 -0.01 7.11
CA GLU A 115 -9.81 -0.28 7.07
C GLU A 115 -10.47 0.33 5.84
N ARG A 116 -10.11 1.57 5.50
CA ARG A 116 -10.59 2.20 4.26
C ARG A 116 -10.17 1.43 3.01
N ILE A 117 -8.94 0.92 2.97
CA ILE A 117 -8.46 0.09 1.85
C ILE A 117 -9.22 -1.23 1.76
N LYS A 118 -9.55 -1.86 2.91
CA LYS A 118 -10.42 -3.06 2.93
C LYS A 118 -11.78 -2.78 2.30
N GLU A 119 -12.40 -1.65 2.63
CA GLU A 119 -13.66 -1.19 2.02
C GLU A 119 -13.56 -0.90 0.52
N LEU A 120 -12.36 -0.69 -0.03
CA LEU A 120 -12.19 -0.46 -1.47
C LEU A 120 -11.89 -1.77 -2.21
N LEU A 121 -11.10 -2.64 -1.60
CA LEU A 121 -10.59 -3.85 -2.24
C LEU A 121 -11.45 -5.10 -2.02
N LEU A 122 -12.23 -5.18 -0.94
CA LEU A 122 -12.97 -6.39 -0.57
C LEU A 122 -14.46 -6.35 -0.92
N VAL A 123 -14.90 -5.31 -1.62
CA VAL A 123 -16.27 -5.15 -2.16
C VAL A 123 -16.37 -5.73 -3.57
#